data_AF-A0A1G9RB14-F1
#
_entry.id   AF-A0A1G9RB14-F1
#
_cell.length_a   1.000
_cell.length_b   1.000
_cell.length_c   1.000
_cell.angle_alpha   90.00
_cell.angle_beta   90.00
_cell.angle_gamma   90.00
#
_symmetry.space_group_name_H-M   'P 1'
#
loop_
_entity.id
_entity.type
_entity.pdbx_description
1 polymer ?
#
loop_
_entity_poly.entity_id
_entity_poly.type
_entity_poly.pdbx_seq_one_letter_code
_entity_poly.pdbx_strand_id
1 'polypeptide(L)'
;MQKFTLFLLALLVLAGCDNFSSGDADFGTTDGVGGSTARFAISGNYLYTVDDQTLRLFNIQDPNNPLFEKVVPIGTNIETIFPKGNQLFIGSSVGMHIYDISQPADPRWLSTYEHVFSCDPVVADERYAYVTLSSDRTMCGWGLNQLDIIDIENPAMPTLVQSYDMTAPKGLGVTDSLLFVCDDGLKVFGKKDVTRLHQLQHFRIEAHDLIPLDGTLMVIGSDALYQYRYEGDSLQLLSKLDIAI
;
A
#
# COMPACT_ATOMS: atom_id res chain seq x y z
N MET A 1 -17.38 -15.10 -78.32
CA MET A 1 -15.90 -15.02 -78.35
C MET A 1 -15.54 -13.70 -77.65
N GLN A 2 -15.24 -13.73 -76.35
CA GLN A 2 -13.87 -13.73 -75.77
C GLN A 2 -13.04 -12.51 -76.24
N LYS A 3 -12.39 -11.67 -75.42
CA LYS A 3 -12.05 -11.66 -73.99
C LYS A 3 -11.56 -10.23 -73.62
N PHE A 4 -11.67 -9.92 -72.33
CA PHE A 4 -11.08 -8.82 -71.57
C PHE A 4 -9.55 -8.65 -71.74
N THR A 5 -9.03 -7.42 -71.72
CA THR A 5 -7.66 -7.05 -71.30
C THR A 5 -7.64 -5.53 -70.99
N LEU A 6 -7.94 -5.10 -69.77
CA LEU A 6 -7.05 -4.76 -68.65
C LEU A 6 -5.81 -3.91 -69.04
N PHE A 7 -5.91 -2.59 -68.86
CA PHE A 7 -4.79 -1.65 -68.85
C PHE A 7 -4.37 -1.39 -67.40
N LEU A 8 -3.14 -1.75 -67.07
CA LEU A 8 -2.50 -1.59 -65.77
C LEU A 8 -1.78 -0.23 -65.76
N LEU A 9 -2.26 0.73 -64.96
CA LEU A 9 -1.51 1.96 -64.66
C LEU A 9 -0.87 1.78 -63.27
N ALA A 10 0.45 1.60 -63.25
CA ALA A 10 1.24 1.61 -62.03
C ALA A 10 1.34 3.05 -61.50
N LEU A 11 0.85 3.28 -60.29
CA LEU A 11 1.18 4.48 -59.51
C LEU A 11 1.76 4.02 -58.16
N LEU A 12 3.04 4.32 -58.00
CA LEU A 12 3.83 4.11 -56.79
C LEU A 12 3.29 5.03 -55.69
N VAL A 13 2.76 4.48 -54.60
CA VAL A 13 2.52 5.23 -53.36
C VAL A 13 3.39 4.59 -52.27
N LEU A 14 4.56 5.19 -52.07
CA LEU A 14 5.34 5.06 -50.84
C LEU A 14 4.67 5.97 -49.80
N ALA A 15 3.84 5.38 -48.93
CA ALA A 15 3.48 6.00 -47.67
C ALA A 15 4.20 5.22 -46.58
N GLY A 16 5.12 5.90 -45.89
CA GLY A 16 5.99 5.32 -44.88
C GLY A 16 5.18 4.74 -43.73
N CYS A 17 5.59 3.56 -43.27
CA CYS A 17 5.36 3.18 -41.88
C CYS A 17 6.22 4.12 -41.03
N ASP A 18 5.60 5.06 -40.33
CA ASP A 18 6.24 5.69 -39.20
C ASP A 18 6.55 4.58 -38.20
N ASN A 19 7.83 4.23 -38.10
CA ASN A 19 8.32 3.42 -37.01
C ASN A 19 8.05 4.21 -35.74
N PHE A 20 6.95 3.89 -35.05
CA PHE A 20 6.85 4.17 -33.63
C PHE A 20 8.02 3.43 -32.99
N SER A 21 9.10 4.15 -32.71
CA SER A 21 10.04 3.72 -31.70
C SER A 21 9.21 3.61 -30.44
N SER A 22 8.91 2.39 -30.00
CA SER A 22 8.59 2.14 -28.60
C SER A 22 9.78 2.69 -27.85
N GLY A 23 9.66 3.94 -27.40
CA GLY A 23 10.46 4.39 -26.28
C GLY A 23 10.07 3.43 -25.18
N ASP A 24 10.91 2.43 -24.95
CA ASP A 24 10.89 1.69 -23.70
C ASP A 24 10.99 2.78 -22.64
N ALA A 25 9.84 3.12 -22.07
CA ALA A 25 9.79 3.88 -20.86
C ALA A 25 10.54 2.99 -19.88
N ASP A 26 11.78 3.37 -19.59
CA ASP A 26 12.56 2.86 -18.48
C ASP A 26 11.78 3.26 -17.22
N PHE A 27 10.74 2.49 -16.92
CA PHE A 27 10.11 2.47 -15.62
C PHE A 27 11.21 1.97 -14.69
N GLY A 28 11.89 2.92 -14.05
CA GLY A 28 12.92 2.60 -13.06
C GLY A 28 12.42 1.47 -12.16
N THR A 29 13.32 0.56 -11.82
CA THR A 29 13.05 -0.68 -11.07
C THR A 29 12.70 -0.40 -9.60
N THR A 30 11.69 0.42 -9.37
CA THR A 30 11.02 0.55 -8.09
C THR A 30 9.91 -0.48 -8.09
N ASP A 31 10.01 -1.45 -7.17
CA ASP A 31 8.91 -2.37 -6.90
C ASP A 31 7.62 -1.56 -6.65
N GLY A 32 6.48 -2.09 -7.06
CA GLY A 32 5.19 -1.43 -6.82
C GLY A 32 4.96 -1.22 -5.32
N VAL A 33 4.50 -0.03 -4.92
CA VAL A 33 4.17 0.28 -3.52
C VAL A 33 2.69 -0.02 -3.27
N GLY A 34 2.42 -0.90 -2.30
CA GLY A 34 1.07 -1.20 -1.84
C GLY A 34 0.53 -0.16 -0.87
N GLY A 35 -0.79 0.04 -0.87
CA GLY A 35 -1.49 0.79 0.19
C GLY A 35 -1.57 -0.01 1.49
N SER A 36 -2.06 0.65 2.53
CA SER A 36 -2.16 0.03 3.87
C SER A 36 -3.12 -1.17 3.93
N THR A 37 -4.02 -1.30 2.96
CA THR A 37 -4.95 -2.43 2.85
C THR A 37 -4.41 -3.60 2.00
N ALA A 38 -3.13 -3.56 1.61
CA ALA A 38 -2.52 -4.56 0.76
C ALA A 38 -2.54 -5.97 1.40
N ARG A 39 -2.81 -6.96 0.55
CA ARG A 39 -2.77 -8.40 0.88
C ARG A 39 -1.54 -9.11 0.30
N PHE A 40 -0.68 -8.35 -0.36
CA PHE A 40 0.59 -8.82 -0.88
C PHE A 40 1.62 -7.70 -0.87
N ALA A 41 2.89 -8.09 -0.81
CA ALA A 41 4.03 -7.19 -0.70
C ALA A 41 5.21 -7.77 -1.46
N ILE A 42 5.99 -6.91 -2.11
CA ILE A 42 7.27 -7.29 -2.72
C ILE A 42 8.40 -6.82 -1.82
N SER A 43 9.39 -7.68 -1.59
CA SER A 43 10.66 -7.29 -0.96
C SER A 43 11.81 -7.99 -1.67
N GLY A 44 12.55 -7.25 -2.49
CA GLY A 44 13.56 -7.80 -3.38
C GLY A 44 12.94 -8.78 -4.36
N ASN A 45 13.54 -9.96 -4.53
CA ASN A 45 13.07 -10.97 -5.47
C ASN A 45 11.93 -11.86 -4.92
N TYR A 46 11.20 -11.41 -3.89
CA TYR A 46 10.13 -12.20 -3.29
C TYR A 46 8.81 -11.44 -3.24
N LEU A 47 7.75 -12.11 -3.68
CA LEU A 47 6.37 -11.75 -3.45
C LEU A 47 5.84 -12.54 -2.25
N TYR A 48 5.36 -11.80 -1.27
CA TYR A 48 4.68 -12.30 -0.08
C TYR A 48 3.20 -12.04 -0.22
N THR A 49 2.36 -13.05 -0.05
CA THR A 49 0.90 -12.88 -0.06
C THR A 49 0.31 -13.45 1.21
N VAL A 50 -0.69 -12.79 1.77
CA VAL A 50 -1.44 -13.30 2.93
C VAL A 50 -2.85 -13.71 2.54
N ASP A 51 -3.28 -14.87 3.03
CA ASP A 51 -4.70 -15.19 3.18
C ASP A 51 -5.09 -15.11 4.66
N ASP A 52 -6.25 -15.63 5.05
CA ASP A 52 -6.78 -15.50 6.42
C ASP A 52 -5.86 -16.10 7.50
N GLN A 53 -4.97 -17.04 7.15
CA GLN A 53 -4.18 -17.80 8.12
C GLN A 53 -2.72 -18.01 7.72
N THR A 54 -2.37 -17.74 6.46
CA THR A 54 -1.08 -18.14 5.90
C THR A 54 -0.39 -17.03 5.13
N LEU A 55 0.94 -17.03 5.24
CA LEU A 55 1.85 -16.30 4.38
C LEU A 55 2.35 -17.26 3.29
N ARG A 56 2.20 -16.89 2.03
CA ARG A 56 2.69 -17.65 0.88
C ARG A 56 3.80 -16.88 0.21
N LEU A 57 4.85 -17.60 -0.16
CA LEU A 57 6.06 -17.03 -0.74
C LEU A 57 6.21 -17.46 -2.18
N PHE A 58 6.52 -16.49 -3.04
CA PHE A 58 6.87 -16.72 -4.42
C PHE A 58 8.20 -16.02 -4.71
N ASN A 59 9.16 -16.76 -5.22
CA ASN A 59 10.36 -16.18 -5.78
C ASN A 59 10.02 -15.62 -7.17
N ILE A 60 10.25 -14.33 -7.33
CA ILE A 60 9.95 -13.54 -8.53
C ILE A 60 11.21 -13.01 -9.21
N GLN A 61 12.37 -13.65 -8.97
CA GLN A 61 13.64 -13.27 -9.61
C GLN A 61 13.54 -13.32 -11.15
N ASP A 62 12.79 -14.28 -11.69
CA ASP A 62 12.36 -14.28 -13.08
C ASP A 62 10.88 -13.86 -13.15
N PRO A 63 10.55 -12.62 -13.57
CA PRO A 63 9.17 -12.15 -13.62
C PRO A 63 8.31 -12.91 -14.63
N ASN A 64 8.93 -13.60 -15.61
CA ASN A 64 8.20 -14.43 -16.57
C ASN A 64 7.90 -15.83 -16.03
N ASN A 65 8.55 -16.23 -14.94
CA ASN A 65 8.39 -17.54 -14.33
C ASN A 65 8.48 -17.49 -12.78
N PRO A 66 7.47 -16.89 -12.10
CA PRO A 66 7.40 -16.91 -10.64
C PRO A 66 7.36 -18.33 -10.08
N LEU A 67 8.17 -18.61 -9.07
CA LEU A 67 8.28 -19.91 -8.42
C LEU A 67 7.64 -19.87 -7.02
N PHE A 68 6.56 -20.63 -6.82
CA PHE A 68 6.02 -20.85 -5.49
C PHE A 68 7.01 -21.66 -4.64
N GLU A 69 7.35 -21.17 -3.45
CA GLU A 69 8.32 -21.83 -2.56
C GLU A 69 7.66 -22.51 -1.36
N LYS A 70 6.87 -21.77 -0.56
CA LYS A 70 6.31 -22.31 0.67
C LYS A 70 5.09 -21.56 1.20
N VAL A 71 4.41 -22.23 2.14
CA VAL A 71 3.36 -21.67 3.00
C VAL A 71 3.88 -21.64 4.44
N VAL A 72 3.69 -20.52 5.13
CA VAL A 72 3.97 -20.34 6.56
C VAL A 72 2.66 -20.04 7.28
N PRO A 73 2.23 -20.84 8.27
CA PRO A 73 1.11 -20.48 9.14
C PRO A 73 1.48 -19.24 9.96
N ILE A 74 0.62 -18.22 9.96
CA ILE A 74 0.89 -16.92 10.59
C ILE A 74 -0.20 -16.45 11.56
N GLY A 75 -1.24 -17.26 11.78
CA GLY A 75 -2.30 -16.96 12.74
C GLY A 75 -3.69 -17.13 12.14
N THR A 76 -4.62 -16.29 12.57
CA THR A 76 -6.03 -16.28 12.12
C THR A 76 -6.50 -14.86 11.91
N ASN A 77 -7.49 -14.64 11.04
CA ASN A 77 -8.04 -13.33 10.74
C ASN A 77 -6.96 -12.34 10.30
N ILE A 78 -6.04 -12.79 9.45
CA ILE A 78 -5.03 -11.93 8.86
C ILE A 78 -5.67 -10.99 7.85
N GLU A 79 -5.30 -9.72 7.91
CA GLU A 79 -5.96 -8.65 7.16
C GLU A 79 -5.05 -7.90 6.20
N THR A 80 -3.81 -7.64 6.59
CA THR A 80 -2.91 -6.78 5.80
C THR A 80 -1.48 -7.25 5.91
N ILE A 81 -0.66 -6.82 4.94
CA ILE A 81 0.80 -7.03 4.95
C ILE A 81 1.49 -5.76 4.47
N PHE A 82 2.50 -5.33 5.23
CA PHE A 82 3.31 -4.17 4.92
C PHE A 82 4.80 -4.50 5.05
N PRO A 83 5.59 -4.37 3.97
CA PRO A 83 7.03 -4.59 4.03
C PRO A 83 7.77 -3.31 4.46
N LYS A 84 8.78 -3.44 5.32
CA LYS A 84 9.67 -2.34 5.67
C LYS A 84 11.05 -2.87 6.03
N GLY A 85 12.06 -2.49 5.24
CA GLY A 85 13.42 -3.02 5.41
C GLY A 85 13.43 -4.55 5.35
N ASN A 86 14.00 -5.19 6.37
CA ASN A 86 14.03 -6.65 6.50
C ASN A 86 12.84 -7.20 7.32
N GLN A 87 11.72 -6.48 7.39
CA GLN A 87 10.58 -6.87 8.20
C GLN A 87 9.28 -6.91 7.38
N LEU A 88 8.40 -7.83 7.77
CA LEU A 88 7.00 -7.84 7.39
C LEU A 88 6.15 -7.56 8.62
N PHE A 89 5.28 -6.56 8.49
CA PHE A 89 4.26 -6.22 9.45
C PHE A 89 2.94 -6.76 8.92
N ILE A 90 2.32 -7.66 9.68
CA ILE A 90 1.10 -8.34 9.27
C ILE A 90 0.00 -7.96 10.25
N GLY A 91 -0.97 -7.17 9.77
CA GLY A 91 -2.15 -6.82 10.54
C GLY A 91 -3.11 -7.99 10.63
N SER A 92 -3.69 -8.20 11.81
CA SER A 92 -4.73 -9.18 12.07
C SER A 92 -5.82 -8.55 12.93
N SER A 93 -6.94 -9.23 13.07
CA SER A 93 -8.04 -8.72 13.88
C SER A 93 -7.71 -8.57 15.39
N VAL A 94 -6.58 -9.10 15.87
CA VAL A 94 -6.21 -9.16 17.30
C VAL A 94 -4.81 -8.61 17.59
N GLY A 95 -4.09 -8.17 16.56
CA GLY A 95 -2.70 -7.79 16.73
C GLY A 95 -1.96 -7.58 15.42
N MET A 96 -0.77 -7.02 15.56
CA MET A 96 0.22 -6.89 14.50
C MET A 96 1.32 -7.92 14.72
N HIS A 97 1.48 -8.86 13.79
CA HIS A 97 2.59 -9.80 13.79
C HIS A 97 3.79 -9.20 13.06
N ILE A 98 4.99 -9.41 13.61
CA ILE A 98 6.24 -8.92 13.03
C ILE A 98 7.11 -10.13 12.66
N TYR A 99 7.51 -10.22 11.39
CA TYR A 99 8.41 -11.25 10.87
C TYR A 99 9.70 -10.64 10.34
N ASP A 100 10.84 -11.27 10.63
CA ASP A 100 12.12 -11.01 9.96
C ASP A 100 12.14 -11.73 8.61
N ILE A 101 12.50 -10.99 7.57
CA ILE A 101 12.70 -11.47 6.19
C ILE A 101 14.11 -11.20 5.67
N SER A 102 15.09 -11.01 6.57
CA SER A 102 16.52 -10.93 6.21
C SER A 102 17.02 -12.12 5.41
N GLN A 103 16.38 -13.27 5.57
CA GLN A 103 16.42 -14.41 4.66
C GLN A 103 15.06 -14.51 3.95
N PRO A 104 14.91 -13.97 2.74
CA PRO A 104 13.58 -13.82 2.12
C PRO A 104 12.80 -15.13 1.94
N ALA A 105 13.51 -16.22 1.64
CA ALA A 105 12.96 -17.59 1.54
C ALA A 105 12.59 -18.20 2.90
N ASP A 106 13.02 -17.59 4.01
CA ASP A 106 12.83 -18.06 5.38
C ASP A 106 12.34 -17.00 6.38
N PRO A 107 11.08 -16.53 6.27
CA PRO A 107 10.50 -15.59 7.22
C PRO A 107 10.45 -16.19 8.63
N ARG A 108 10.92 -15.42 9.61
CA ARG A 108 10.94 -15.84 11.02
C ARG A 108 10.09 -14.91 11.85
N TRP A 109 9.17 -15.48 12.61
CA TRP A 109 8.38 -14.71 13.56
C TRP A 109 9.31 -14.08 14.62
N LEU A 110 9.15 -12.77 14.86
CA LEU A 110 9.86 -12.04 15.89
C LEU A 110 8.98 -11.81 17.12
N SER A 111 7.78 -11.26 16.91
CA SER A 111 6.85 -10.92 17.99
C SER A 111 5.44 -10.68 17.45
N THR A 112 4.50 -10.49 18.37
CA THR A 112 3.16 -9.98 18.12
C THR A 112 2.89 -8.83 19.08
N TYR A 113 2.47 -7.68 18.57
CA TYR A 113 1.85 -6.64 19.38
C TYR A 113 0.34 -6.92 19.41
N GLU A 114 -0.19 -7.30 20.56
CA GLU A 114 -1.62 -7.54 20.74
C GLU A 114 -2.36 -6.25 21.03
N HIS A 115 -3.51 -6.05 20.40
CA HIS A 115 -4.43 -4.97 20.69
C HIS A 115 -5.85 -5.51 20.83
N VAL A 116 -6.77 -4.62 21.19
CA VAL A 116 -8.21 -4.91 21.20
C VAL A 116 -8.68 -5.38 19.82
N PHE A 117 -9.68 -6.26 19.79
CA PHE A 117 -10.14 -6.83 18.53
C PHE A 117 -10.72 -5.74 17.60
N SER A 118 -10.07 -5.50 16.46
CA SER A 118 -10.40 -4.45 15.48
C SER A 118 -9.82 -4.78 14.09
N CYS A 119 -10.30 -4.11 13.04
CA CYS A 119 -9.93 -4.36 11.64
C CYS A 119 -8.87 -3.35 11.18
N ASP A 120 -7.61 -3.77 11.11
CA ASP A 120 -6.50 -2.84 11.27
C ASP A 120 -5.47 -2.95 10.14
N PRO A 121 -5.43 -1.98 9.22
CA PRO A 121 -4.28 -1.82 8.37
C PRO A 121 -3.09 -1.29 9.18
N VAL A 122 -1.89 -1.74 8.79
CA VAL A 122 -0.63 -1.36 9.42
C VAL A 122 0.28 -0.74 8.38
N VAL A 123 0.91 0.38 8.73
CA VAL A 123 2.08 0.90 8.00
C VAL A 123 3.21 1.18 8.98
N ALA A 124 4.46 1.12 8.52
CA ALA A 124 5.62 1.32 9.39
C ALA A 124 6.68 2.22 8.74
N ASP A 125 7.35 3.02 9.57
CA ASP A 125 8.60 3.69 9.22
C ASP A 125 9.80 3.02 9.92
N GLU A 126 10.95 3.68 10.00
CA GLU A 126 12.17 3.10 10.60
C GLU A 126 12.05 2.83 12.10
N ARG A 127 11.14 3.54 12.80
CA ARG A 127 11.05 3.49 14.27
C ARG A 127 9.66 3.16 14.77
N TYR A 128 8.61 3.48 14.03
CA TYR A 128 7.24 3.34 14.48
C TYR A 128 6.39 2.55 13.50
N ALA A 129 5.54 1.69 14.06
CA ALA A 129 4.38 1.16 13.37
C ALA A 129 3.15 2.00 13.73
N TYR A 130 2.27 2.19 12.75
CA TYR A 130 1.04 2.96 12.85
C TYR A 130 -0.12 2.03 12.53
N VAL A 131 -1.09 1.96 13.44
CA VAL A 131 -2.21 1.01 13.37
C VAL A 131 -3.49 1.78 13.61
N THR A 132 -4.45 1.69 12.69
CA THR A 132 -5.78 2.26 12.88
C THR A 132 -6.75 1.19 13.31
N LEU A 133 -7.43 1.46 14.42
CA LEU A 133 -8.48 0.63 14.96
C LEU A 133 -9.82 1.23 14.59
N SER A 134 -10.65 0.45 13.88
CA SER A 134 -11.94 0.88 13.36
C SER A 134 -13.07 0.00 13.87
N SER A 135 -14.17 0.64 14.27
CA SER A 135 -15.42 0.01 14.70
C SER A 135 -16.51 0.00 13.61
N ASP A 136 -16.25 0.61 12.45
CA ASP A 136 -17.22 0.74 11.36
C ASP A 136 -17.49 -0.58 10.63
N ARG A 137 -16.58 -1.56 10.74
CA ARG A 137 -16.78 -2.88 10.16
C ARG A 137 -17.52 -3.77 11.16
N THR A 138 -18.71 -4.21 10.78
CA THR A 138 -19.65 -4.98 11.64
C THR A 138 -19.03 -6.23 12.27
N MET A 139 -17.93 -6.75 11.71
CA MET A 139 -17.24 -7.96 12.14
C MET A 139 -16.07 -7.69 13.10
N CYS A 140 -15.71 -6.42 13.29
CA CYS A 140 -14.56 -5.92 14.04
C CYS A 140 -15.04 -4.81 14.97
N GLY A 141 -15.48 -5.14 16.19
CA GLY A 141 -16.10 -4.10 17.00
C GLY A 141 -16.23 -4.43 18.48
N TRP A 142 -15.35 -3.82 19.27
CA TRP A 142 -15.64 -3.41 20.65
C TRP A 142 -15.95 -1.91 20.75
N GLY A 143 -16.10 -1.20 19.62
CA GLY A 143 -16.50 0.21 19.57
C GLY A 143 -15.36 1.23 19.75
N LEU A 144 -14.14 0.90 19.32
CA LEU A 144 -12.98 1.80 19.40
C LEU A 144 -12.62 2.33 18.01
N ASN A 145 -12.41 3.66 17.93
CA ASN A 145 -11.90 4.36 16.76
C ASN A 145 -10.66 5.14 17.19
N GLN A 146 -9.47 4.62 16.88
CA GLN A 146 -8.21 5.26 17.30
C GLN A 146 -7.06 4.96 16.34
N LEU A 147 -5.99 5.74 16.46
CA LEU A 147 -4.68 5.50 15.87
C LEU A 147 -3.70 5.16 16.99
N ASP A 148 -3.13 3.97 16.93
CA ASP A 148 -2.02 3.54 17.78
C ASP A 148 -0.68 3.78 17.08
N ILE A 149 0.26 4.31 17.86
CA ILE A 149 1.66 4.45 17.45
C ILE A 149 2.50 3.56 18.35
N ILE A 150 3.22 2.62 17.74
CA ILE A 150 3.96 1.57 18.43
C ILE A 150 5.45 1.76 18.11
N ASP A 151 6.29 1.86 19.13
CA ASP A 151 7.75 1.84 18.97
C ASP A 151 8.17 0.42 18.58
N ILE A 152 8.90 0.32 17.47
CA ILE A 152 9.42 -0.91 16.87
C ILE A 152 10.95 -0.89 16.78
N GLU A 153 11.63 -0.01 17.53
CA GLU A 153 13.10 0.01 17.64
C GLU A 153 13.65 -1.37 18.01
N ASN A 154 12.95 -2.07 18.90
CA ASN A 154 13.11 -3.51 19.07
C ASN A 154 11.90 -4.26 18.51
N PRO A 155 11.96 -4.82 17.30
CA PRO A 155 10.85 -5.53 16.68
C PRO A 155 10.49 -6.85 17.40
N ALA A 156 11.36 -7.36 18.28
CA ALA A 156 11.02 -8.51 19.12
C ALA A 156 10.23 -8.11 20.38
N MET A 157 10.12 -6.81 20.67
CA MET A 157 9.42 -6.28 21.84
C MET A 157 8.80 -4.91 21.52
N PRO A 158 7.80 -4.84 20.62
CA PRO A 158 7.12 -3.60 20.28
C PRO A 158 6.34 -3.04 21.47
N THR A 159 6.30 -1.72 21.62
CA THR A 159 5.61 -1.05 22.74
C THR A 159 4.75 0.11 22.30
N LEU A 160 3.52 0.21 22.82
CA LEU A 160 2.65 1.36 22.59
C LEU A 160 3.30 2.66 23.11
N VAL A 161 3.41 3.66 22.23
CA VAL A 161 3.89 4.99 22.57
C VAL A 161 2.71 5.90 22.92
N GLN A 162 1.69 5.90 22.06
CA GLN A 162 0.55 6.79 22.19
C GLN A 162 -0.64 6.27 21.38
N SER A 163 -1.85 6.55 21.88
CA SER A 163 -3.10 6.38 21.15
C SER A 163 -3.78 7.73 20.94
N TYR A 164 -4.37 7.92 19.76
CA TYR A 164 -5.12 9.13 19.41
C TYR A 164 -6.54 8.77 19.00
N ASP A 165 -7.53 9.44 19.58
CA ASP A 165 -8.93 9.27 19.19
C ASP A 165 -9.12 9.63 17.70
N MET A 166 -9.84 8.77 16.98
CA MET A 166 -10.22 8.94 15.59
C MET A 166 -11.74 8.88 15.44
N THR A 167 -12.27 9.25 14.28
CA THR A 167 -13.73 9.30 14.07
C THR A 167 -14.28 8.00 13.48
N ALA A 168 -13.64 7.50 12.43
CA ALA A 168 -13.95 6.37 11.57
C ALA A 168 -12.70 6.00 10.73
N PRO A 169 -11.57 5.64 11.37
CA PRO A 169 -10.31 5.48 10.65
C PRO A 169 -10.35 4.25 9.72
N LYS A 170 -9.61 4.34 8.61
CA LYS A 170 -9.52 3.32 7.55
C LYS A 170 -8.05 3.19 7.12
N GLY A 171 -7.72 3.49 5.86
CA GLY A 171 -6.35 3.40 5.37
C GLY A 171 -5.37 4.42 5.96
N LEU A 172 -4.10 4.07 5.87
CA LEU A 172 -2.96 4.80 6.39
C LEU A 172 -1.88 4.96 5.33
N GLY A 173 -1.00 5.93 5.53
CA GLY A 173 0.24 6.02 4.77
C GLY A 173 1.24 6.90 5.48
N VAL A 174 2.51 6.56 5.36
CA VAL A 174 3.58 7.20 6.12
C VAL A 174 4.73 7.56 5.18
N THR A 175 5.33 8.72 5.41
CA THR A 175 6.58 9.16 4.76
C THR A 175 7.64 9.37 5.85
N ASP A 176 8.75 10.06 5.58
CA ASP A 176 9.69 10.40 6.65
C ASP A 176 9.15 11.48 7.60
N SER A 177 8.25 12.36 7.13
CA SER A 177 7.82 13.55 7.87
C SER A 177 6.31 13.66 8.11
N LEU A 178 5.51 12.94 7.32
CA LEU A 178 4.05 12.98 7.36
C LEU A 178 3.46 11.61 7.66
N LEU A 179 2.31 11.64 8.34
CA LEU A 179 1.38 10.54 8.49
C LEU A 179 0.03 10.96 7.88
N PHE A 180 -0.52 10.11 7.03
CA PHE A 180 -1.81 10.28 6.39
C PHE A 180 -2.78 9.26 6.95
N VAL A 181 -3.99 9.70 7.27
CA VAL A 181 -5.06 8.84 7.81
C VAL A 181 -6.34 9.13 7.03
N CYS A 182 -6.90 8.09 6.42
CA CYS A 182 -8.29 8.08 5.97
C CYS A 182 -9.16 7.92 7.22
N ASP A 183 -9.99 8.92 7.51
CA ASP A 183 -10.86 8.99 8.69
C ASP A 183 -12.23 9.57 8.25
N ASP A 184 -12.79 10.58 8.94
CA ASP A 184 -13.92 11.40 8.47
C ASP A 184 -13.54 12.39 7.33
N GLY A 185 -12.57 11.96 6.51
CA GLY A 185 -11.82 12.77 5.57
C GLY A 185 -10.43 12.19 5.30
N LEU A 186 -9.61 12.94 4.58
CA LEU A 186 -8.15 12.74 4.58
C LEU A 186 -7.53 13.66 5.62
N LYS A 187 -6.98 13.11 6.69
CA LYS A 187 -6.21 13.84 7.71
C LYS A 187 -4.71 13.72 7.44
N VAL A 188 -4.01 14.84 7.57
CA VAL A 188 -2.55 14.91 7.41
C VAL A 188 -1.95 15.36 8.73
N PHE A 189 -1.01 14.59 9.26
CA PHE A 189 -0.31 14.87 10.50
C PHE A 189 1.18 15.04 10.25
N GLY A 190 1.80 16.02 10.92
CA GLY A 190 3.25 16.07 11.06
C GLY A 190 3.69 15.11 12.15
N LYS A 191 4.71 14.28 11.89
CA LYS A 191 5.15 13.20 12.82
C LYS A 191 6.52 13.40 13.45
N LYS A 192 7.05 14.62 13.46
CA LYS A 192 8.33 14.94 14.13
C LYS A 192 8.34 14.57 15.61
N ASP A 193 7.19 14.69 16.27
CA ASP A 193 6.95 14.25 17.65
C ASP A 193 5.67 13.42 17.66
N VAL A 194 5.83 12.09 17.68
CA VAL A 194 4.69 11.15 17.67
C VAL A 194 3.91 11.14 18.98
N THR A 195 4.48 11.66 20.08
CA THR A 195 3.76 11.78 21.37
C THR A 195 2.77 12.96 21.38
N ARG A 196 2.94 13.88 20.41
CA ARG A 196 2.06 15.02 20.17
C ARG A 196 1.88 15.25 18.68
N LEU A 197 1.07 14.41 18.04
CA LEU A 197 0.73 14.56 16.64
C LEU A 197 0.02 15.89 16.37
N HIS A 198 0.52 16.61 15.38
CA HIS A 198 -0.05 17.88 14.94
C HIS A 198 -0.80 17.66 13.63
N GLN A 199 -2.13 17.77 13.66
CA GLN A 199 -2.92 17.75 12.42
C GLN A 199 -2.66 19.04 11.64
N LEU A 200 -2.06 18.89 10.46
CA LEU A 200 -1.69 19.97 9.57
C LEU A 200 -2.86 20.35 8.66
N GLN A 201 -3.54 19.34 8.11
CA GLN A 201 -4.60 19.52 7.11
C GLN A 201 -5.70 18.47 7.29
N HIS A 202 -6.90 18.81 6.86
CA HIS A 202 -8.05 17.91 6.81
C HIS A 202 -8.90 18.22 5.57
N PHE A 203 -8.98 17.27 4.65
CA PHE A 203 -9.81 17.35 3.45
C PHE A 203 -11.09 16.53 3.64
N ARG A 204 -12.25 17.15 3.41
CA ARG A 204 -13.56 16.50 3.50
C ARG A 204 -13.86 15.70 2.23
N ILE A 205 -13.15 14.60 2.05
CA ILE A 205 -13.34 13.61 0.98
C ILE A 205 -13.58 12.23 1.60
N GLU A 206 -14.38 11.40 0.95
CA GLU A 206 -14.64 10.03 1.40
C GLU A 206 -13.46 9.13 1.02
N ALA A 207 -12.37 9.18 1.79
CA ALA A 207 -11.16 8.39 1.55
C ALA A 207 -11.25 6.99 2.19
N HIS A 208 -10.78 5.96 1.49
CA HIS A 208 -10.75 4.58 1.99
C HIS A 208 -9.35 4.03 2.18
N ASP A 209 -8.47 4.26 1.21
CA ASP A 209 -7.04 3.89 1.29
C ASP A 209 -6.19 4.89 0.52
N LEU A 210 -4.89 4.88 0.76
CA LEU A 210 -3.96 5.81 0.14
C LEU A 210 -2.55 5.22 0.01
N ILE A 211 -1.77 5.78 -0.90
CA ILE A 211 -0.41 5.34 -1.22
C ILE A 211 0.47 6.59 -1.40
N PRO A 212 1.40 6.88 -0.47
CA PRO A 212 2.46 7.83 -0.70
C PRO A 212 3.51 7.22 -1.65
N LEU A 213 3.75 7.86 -2.80
CA LEU A 213 4.68 7.43 -3.82
C LEU A 213 5.39 8.64 -4.45
N ASP A 214 6.71 8.73 -4.28
CA ASP A 214 7.57 9.69 -4.98
C ASP A 214 7.08 11.15 -4.95
N GLY A 215 6.65 11.62 -3.77
CA GLY A 215 6.14 13.00 -3.59
C GLY A 215 4.68 13.19 -4.01
N THR A 216 4.01 12.13 -4.45
CA THR A 216 2.58 12.09 -4.79
C THR A 216 1.84 11.17 -3.84
N LEU A 217 0.73 11.63 -3.29
CA LEU A 217 -0.20 10.81 -2.52
C LEU A 217 -1.36 10.42 -3.44
N MET A 218 -1.48 9.14 -3.73
CA MET A 218 -2.68 8.58 -4.38
C MET A 218 -3.69 8.29 -3.29
N VAL A 219 -4.92 8.78 -3.42
CA VAL A 219 -6.00 8.55 -2.45
C VAL A 219 -7.18 7.94 -3.19
N ILE A 220 -7.59 6.77 -2.74
CA ILE A 220 -8.73 6.04 -3.25
C ILE A 220 -9.94 6.48 -2.45
N GLY A 221 -10.80 7.28 -3.08
CA GLY A 221 -12.06 7.71 -2.51
C GLY A 221 -13.24 6.88 -3.01
N SER A 222 -14.41 7.09 -2.40
CA SER A 222 -15.67 6.50 -2.88
C SER A 222 -16.03 6.93 -4.29
N ASP A 223 -15.73 8.18 -4.66
CA ASP A 223 -16.18 8.80 -5.91
C ASP A 223 -15.07 8.97 -6.95
N ALA A 224 -13.81 8.87 -6.53
CA ALA A 224 -12.68 9.18 -7.40
C ALA A 224 -11.35 8.64 -6.87
N LEU A 225 -10.39 8.52 -7.79
CA LEU A 225 -8.97 8.48 -7.46
C LEU A 225 -8.43 9.91 -7.46
N TYR A 226 -7.94 10.36 -6.30
CA TYR A 226 -7.32 11.67 -6.14
C TYR A 226 -5.80 11.52 -6.17
N GLN A 227 -5.13 12.47 -6.82
CA GLN A 227 -3.68 12.59 -6.75
C GLN A 227 -3.33 13.93 -6.12
N TYR A 228 -2.63 13.89 -4.99
CA TYR A 228 -2.07 15.07 -4.34
C TYR A 228 -0.57 15.07 -4.49
N ARG A 229 0.04 16.23 -4.67
CA ARG A 229 1.46 16.47 -4.41
C ARG A 229 1.62 16.78 -2.93
N TYR A 230 2.59 16.17 -2.28
CA TYR A 230 2.99 16.58 -0.93
C TYR A 230 4.42 17.14 -0.97
N GLU A 231 4.56 18.39 -0.54
CA GLU A 231 5.85 19.09 -0.43
C GLU A 231 5.94 19.75 0.94
N GLY A 232 6.92 19.31 1.73
CA GLY A 232 7.04 19.66 3.15
C GLY A 232 5.79 19.23 3.92
N ASP A 233 5.10 20.21 4.50
CA ASP A 233 3.93 20.01 5.37
C ASP A 233 2.59 20.24 4.65
N SER A 234 2.61 20.46 3.33
CA SER A 234 1.45 20.89 2.53
C SER A 234 1.03 19.88 1.46
N LEU A 235 -0.28 19.74 1.22
CA LEU A 235 -0.84 18.92 0.14
C LEU A 235 -1.52 19.80 -0.90
N GLN A 236 -1.22 19.54 -2.17
CA GLN A 236 -1.84 20.20 -3.30
C GLN A 236 -2.50 19.18 -4.21
N LEU A 237 -3.80 19.33 -4.49
CA LEU A 237 -4.49 18.48 -5.45
C LEU A 237 -3.89 18.70 -6.85
N LEU A 238 -3.40 17.63 -7.48
CA LEU A 238 -2.90 17.61 -8.84
C LEU A 238 -3.99 17.22 -9.83
N SER A 239 -4.71 16.14 -9.51
CA SER A 239 -5.74 15.60 -10.39
C SER A 239 -6.80 14.85 -9.58
N LYS A 240 -7.97 14.70 -10.19
CA LYS A 240 -9.09 13.89 -9.73
C LYS A 240 -9.59 13.10 -10.92
N LEU A 241 -9.58 11.77 -10.82
CA LEU A 241 -10.18 10.88 -11.80
C LEU A 241 -11.45 10.31 -11.21
N ASP A 242 -12.60 10.79 -11.67
CA ASP A 242 -13.90 10.30 -11.22
C ASP A 242 -14.05 8.81 -11.55
N ILE A 243 -14.49 8.03 -10.56
CA ILE A 243 -14.83 6.62 -10.72
C ILE A 243 -16.34 6.58 -10.97
N ALA A 244 -16.73 6.33 -12.22
CA ALA A 244 -18.14 6.10 -12.54
C ALA A 244 -18.59 4.79 -11.88
N ILE A 245 -19.52 4.89 -10.95
CA ILE A 245 -20.21 3.74 -10.33
C ILE A 245 -21.51 3.47 -11.09
#